data_AF-A0A1M7U7R0-F1
#
_entry.id   AF-A0A1M7U7R0-F1
#
_cell.length_a   1.000
_cell.length_b   1.000
_cell.length_c   1.000
_cell.angle_alpha   90.00
_cell.angle_beta   90.00
_cell.angle_gamma   90.00
#
_symmetry.space_group_name_H-M   'P 1'
#
loop_
_entity.id
_entity.type
_entity.pdbx_description
1 polymer ?
#
loop_
_entity_poly.entity_id
_entity_poly.type
_entity_poly.pdbx_seq_one_letter_code
_entity_poly.pdbx_strand_id
1 'polypeptide(L)' 'MSGMAILENVRRYRATASLYRQTASFRPLQRLSLLEQALEWERRALAELEAYFGQRETGVSPLQSWMVQTTTWPMLNAA' A
#
# COMPACT_ATOMS: atom_id res chain seq x y z
N MET A 1 -11.12 11.51 4.51
CA MET A 1 -10.20 11.17 5.63
C MET A 1 -8.86 11.84 5.36
N SER A 2 -8.09 12.21 6.39
CA SER A 2 -6.74 12.75 6.20
C SER A 2 -5.75 11.63 5.88
N GLY A 3 -4.65 11.94 5.16
CA GLY A 3 -3.61 10.96 4.85
C GLY A 3 -3.01 10.27 6.08
N MET A 4 -2.87 11.01 7.19
CA MET A 4 -2.40 10.45 8.47
C MET A 4 -3.38 9.41 9.05
N ALA A 5 -4.70 9.64 8.93
CA ALA A 5 -5.69 8.67 9.37
C ALA A 5 -5.64 7.38 8.54
N ILE A 6 -5.41 7.50 7.23
CA ILE A 6 -5.27 6.33 6.33
C ILE A 6 -4.04 5.50 6.71
N LEU A 7 -2.88 6.14 6.91
CA LEU A 7 -1.66 5.43 7.30
C LEU A 7 -1.79 4.74 8.67
N GLU A 8 -2.54 5.32 9.60
CA GLU A 8 -2.83 4.70 10.89
C GLU A 8 -3.73 3.47 10.76
N ASN A 9 -4.75 3.51 9.89
CA ASN A 9 -5.56 2.33 9.56
C ASN A 9 -4.70 1.20 8.99
N VAL A 10 -3.81 1.52 8.03
CA VAL A 10 -2.88 0.55 7.43
C VAL A 10 -2.01 -0.11 8.49
N ARG A 11 -1.43 0.69 9.41
CA ARG A 11 -0.63 0.16 10.52
C ARG A 11 -1.45 -0.80 11.38
N ARG A 12 -2.67 -0.42 11.77
CA ARG A 12 -3.55 -1.23 12.61
C ARG A 12 -3.93 -2.55 11.93
N TYR A 13 -4.35 -2.50 10.68
CA TYR A 13 -4.76 -3.70 9.94
C TYR A 13 -3.59 -4.69 9.75
N ARG A 14 -2.39 -4.19 9.45
CA ARG A 14 -1.18 -5.04 9.36
C ARG A 14 -0.80 -5.65 10.71
N ALA A 15 -0.94 -4.91 11.81
CA ALA A 15 -0.71 -5.43 13.15
C ALA A 15 -1.70 -6.56 13.48
N THR A 16 -2.99 -6.36 13.18
CA THR A 16 -4.02 -7.39 13.36
C THR A 16 -3.75 -8.63 12.51
N ALA A 17 -3.40 -8.47 11.23
CA ALA A 17 -3.02 -9.61 10.37
C ALA A 17 -1.82 -10.39 10.93
N SER A 18 -0.82 -9.69 11.46
CA SER A 18 0.35 -10.30 12.08
C SER A 18 -0.02 -11.11 13.33
N LEU A 19 -0.93 -10.60 14.16
CA LEU A 19 -1.45 -11.32 15.32
C LEU A 19 -2.19 -12.61 14.93
N TYR A 20 -3.00 -12.57 13.87
CA TYR A 20 -3.67 -13.78 13.36
C TYR A 20 -2.67 -14.85 12.90
N ARG A 21 -1.60 -14.46 12.19
CA ARG A 21 -0.53 -15.39 11.78
C ARG A 21 0.21 -15.99 12.97
N GLN A 22 0.54 -15.17 13.96
CA GLN A 22 1.17 -15.64 15.19
C GLN A 22 0.24 -16.60 15.92
N THR A 23 -1.05 -16.28 16.02
CA THR A 23 -2.02 -17.18 16.66
C THR A 23 -2.14 -18.51 15.90
N ALA A 24 -2.08 -18.48 14.57
CA ALA A 24 -2.16 -19.65 13.71
C ALA A 24 -0.98 -20.63 13.90
N SER A 25 0.21 -20.17 14.33
CA SER A 25 1.33 -21.07 14.63
C SER A 25 1.13 -21.88 15.91
N PHE A 26 0.28 -21.43 16.82
CA PHE A 26 -0.02 -22.11 18.09
C PHE A 26 -1.37 -22.84 18.11
N ARG A 27 -2.20 -22.68 17.06
CA ARG A 27 -3.55 -23.25 16.96
C ARG A 27 -3.74 -24.07 15.67
N PRO A 28 -3.08 -25.24 15.54
CA PRO A 28 -3.07 -26.00 14.29
C PRO A 28 -4.48 -26.37 13.78
N LEU A 29 -5.42 -26.67 14.69
CA LEU A 29 -6.81 -26.99 14.35
C LEU A 29 -7.58 -25.81 13.72
N GLN A 30 -7.20 -24.56 14.06
CA GLN A 30 -7.85 -23.34 13.57
C GLN A 30 -6.98 -22.60 12.54
N ARG A 31 -5.83 -23.16 12.16
CA ARG A 31 -4.79 -22.48 11.39
C ARG A 31 -5.34 -21.88 10.10
N LEU A 32 -6.12 -22.63 9.33
CA LEU A 32 -6.66 -22.16 8.05
C LEU A 32 -7.58 -20.96 8.26
N SER A 33 -8.56 -21.07 9.15
CA SER A 33 -9.48 -19.98 9.49
C SER A 33 -8.73 -18.73 9.97
N LEU A 34 -7.70 -18.88 10.82
CA LEU A 34 -6.90 -17.76 11.29
C LEU A 34 -6.08 -17.10 10.17
N LEU A 35 -5.55 -17.88 9.22
CA LEU A 35 -4.82 -17.35 8.07
C LEU A 35 -5.74 -16.64 7.07
N GLU A 36 -6.96 -17.14 6.88
CA GLU A 36 -8.00 -16.44 6.09
C GLU A 36 -8.35 -15.09 6.70
N GLN A 37 -8.53 -15.03 8.03
CA GLN A 37 -8.73 -13.75 8.73
C GLN A 37 -7.54 -12.82 8.54
N ALA A 38 -6.30 -13.32 8.62
CA ALA A 38 -5.11 -12.51 8.39
C ALA A 38 -5.11 -11.90 6.98
N LEU A 39 -5.43 -12.70 5.96
CA LEU A 39 -5.49 -12.27 4.56
C LEU A 39 -6.53 -11.16 4.35
N GLU A 40 -7.71 -11.27 4.95
CA GLU A 40 -8.74 -10.23 4.83
C GLU A 40 -8.29 -8.90 5.43
N TRP A 41 -7.58 -8.91 6.56
CA TRP A 41 -7.00 -7.69 7.13
C TRP A 41 -5.92 -7.07 6.24
N GLU A 42 -5.10 -7.89 5.58
CA GLU A 42 -4.13 -7.37 4.62
C GLU A 42 -4.78 -6.76 3.40
N ARG A 43 -5.84 -7.38 2.88
CA ARG A 43 -6.62 -6.84 1.77
C ARG A 43 -7.19 -5.47 2.11
N ARG A 44 -7.67 -5.26 3.33
CA ARG A 44 -8.12 -3.95 3.83
C ARG A 44 -6.99 -2.94 3.91
N ALA A 45 -5.81 -3.34 4.37
CA ALA A 45 -4.63 -2.48 4.41
C ALA A 45 -4.17 -2.05 3.00
N LEU A 46 -4.24 -2.97 2.02
CA LEU A 46 -3.92 -2.67 0.62
C LEU A 46 -4.93 -1.69 0.03
N ALA A 47 -6.23 -1.92 0.23
CA ALA A 47 -7.28 -1.02 -0.27
C ALA A 47 -7.12 0.42 0.25
N GLU A 48 -6.75 0.58 1.53
CA GLU A 48 -6.46 1.90 2.12
C GLU A 48 -5.23 2.58 1.46
N LEU A 49 -4.17 1.82 1.18
CA LEU A 49 -3.00 2.34 0.48
C LEU A 49 -3.31 2.73 -0.96
N GLU A 50 -4.03 1.87 -1.69
CA GLU A 50 -4.48 2.14 -3.06
C GLU A 50 -5.32 3.41 -3.12
N ALA A 51 -6.26 3.59 -2.19
CA ALA A 51 -7.05 4.82 -2.09
C ALA A 51 -6.19 6.05 -1.80
N TYR A 52 -5.21 5.94 -0.88
CA TYR A 52 -4.31 7.04 -0.54
C TYR A 52 -3.42 7.47 -1.72
N PHE A 53 -2.84 6.51 -2.44
CA PHE A 53 -1.99 6.80 -3.59
C PHE A 53 -2.79 7.28 -4.80
N GLY A 54 -3.96 6.68 -5.07
CA GLY A 54 -4.85 7.15 -6.14
C GLY A 54 -5.28 8.62 -5.96
N GLN A 55 -5.59 9.03 -4.73
CA GLN A 55 -5.87 10.44 -4.43
C GLN A 55 -4.67 11.35 -4.70
N ARG A 56 -3.45 10.91 -4.38
CA ARG A 56 -2.22 11.69 -4.62
C ARG A 56 -1.88 11.80 -6.10
N GLU A 57 -2.06 10.74 -6.87
CA GLU A 57 -1.81 10.74 -8.32
C GLU A 57 -2.75 11.69 -9.06
N THR A 58 -4.02 11.77 -8.66
CA THR A 58 -4.97 12.76 -9.20
C THR A 58 -4.62 14.21 -8.86
N GLY A 59 -3.77 14.44 -7.84
CA GLY A 59 -3.28 15.76 -7.45
C GLY A 59 -1.98 16.18 -8.14
N VAL A 60 -1.36 15.31 -8.95
CA VAL A 60 -0.18 15.67 -9.74
C VAL A 60 -0.64 16.54 -10.90
N SER A 61 -0.37 17.84 -10.81
CA SER A 61 -0.57 18.77 -11.94
C SER A 61 0.16 18.24 -13.18
N PRO A 62 -0.45 18.25 -14.38
CA PRO A 62 0.18 17.81 -15.62
C PRO A 62 1.58 18.41 -15.84
N LEU A 63 1.83 19.62 -15.33
CA LEU A 63 3.11 20.31 -15.43
C LEU A 63 4.29 19.58 -14.73
N GLN A 64 4.06 18.75 -13.70
CA GLN A 64 5.14 17.96 -13.10
C GLN A 64 5.54 16.74 -13.96
N SER A 65 4.59 16.17 -14.71
CA SER A 65 4.86 15.06 -15.64
C SER A 65 5.76 15.51 -16.79
N TRP A 66 5.62 16.76 -17.25
CA TRP A 66 6.44 17.33 -18.33
C TRP A 66 7.89 17.62 -17.88
N MET A 67 8.11 18.01 -16.62
CA MET A 67 9.46 18.22 -16.08
C MET A 67 10.29 16.93 -15.96
N VAL A 68 9.65 15.78 -15.73
CA VAL A 68 10.36 14.48 -15.67
C VAL A 68 10.86 14.06 -17.06
N GLN A 69 10.15 14.41 -18.14
CA GLN A 69 10.58 14.09 -19.51
C GLN A 69 11.73 14.98 -20.00
N THR A 70 11.80 16.25 -19.60
CA THR A 70 12.87 17.15 -20.05
C THR A 70 14.21 16.96 -19.35
N THR A 71 14.24 16.22 -18.24
CA THR A 71 15.47 15.99 -17.45
C THR A 71 16.12 14.65 -17.76
N THR A 72 15.46 13.80 -18.56
CA THR A 72 16.02 12.53 -19.03
C THR A 72 16.81 12.76 -20.32
N TRP A 73 18.04 13.26 -20.14
CA TRP A 73 19.19 13.28 -21.07
C TRP A 73 18.94 13.44 -22.59
N PRO A 74 19.12 14.66 -23.15
CA PRO A 74 19.25 14.85 -24.59
C PRO A 74 20.71 14.78 -25.11
N MET A 75 21.68 14.21 -24.37
CA MET A 75 23.11 14.23 -24.75
C MET A 75 23.65 12.94 -25.38
N LEU A 76 22.84 12.20 -26.16
CA LEU A 76 23.34 11.05 -26.95
C LEU A 76 23.04 11.14 -28.46
N ASN A 77 22.80 12.33 -29.01
CA ASN A 77 22.59 12.48 -30.46
C ASN A 77 23.31 13.71 -31.05
N ALA A 78 24.61 13.80 -30.80
CA ALA A 78 25.51 14.59 -31.64
C ALA A 78 26.49 13.60 -32.29
N ALA A 79 26.09 13.10 -33.46
CA ALA A 79 26.96 12.45 -34.43
C ALA A 79 27.46 13.51 -35.43
#